data_AF-A0A7R7E722-F1
#
_entry.id   AF-A0A7R7E722-F1
#
_cell.length_a   1.000
_cell.length_b   1.000
_cell.length_c   1.000
_cell.angle_alpha   90.00
_cell.angle_beta   90.00
_cell.angle_gamma   90.00
#
_symmetry.space_group_name_H-M   'P 1'
#
loop_
_entity.id
_entity.type
_entity.pdbx_description
1 polymer ?
#
loop_
_entity_poly.entity_id
_entity_poly.type
_entity_poly.pdbx_seq_one_letter_code
_entity_poly.pdbx_strand_id
1 'polypeptide(L)'
;MAYAIKAEIEDPRAETFVFAAQKTMYGGKHIVNGDVVFLFASENEGGQGLVARGVVTSAEATPRRPDLERQTPRVSIAVRRIALAAKRLGRDELKHFKDWKDERPETELNFKFYRQATNKIVGISDKAAAFLDGFF
;
A
#
# COMPACT_ATOMS: atom_id res chain seq x y z
N MET A 1 -8.30 3.64 9.99
CA MET A 1 -6.90 4.09 9.76
C MET A 1 -6.61 4.04 8.27
N ALA A 2 -5.47 4.59 7.84
CA ALA A 2 -5.06 4.56 6.45
C ALA A 2 -3.87 3.62 6.23
N TYR A 3 -3.92 2.89 5.12
CA TYR A 3 -2.87 1.98 4.67
C TYR A 3 -2.54 2.28 3.21
N ALA A 4 -1.40 1.78 2.77
CA ALA A 4 -1.07 1.72 1.35
C ALA A 4 -0.61 0.31 1.00
N ILE A 5 -0.96 -0.14 -0.20
CA ILE A 5 -0.51 -1.41 -0.76
C ILE A 5 0.22 -1.14 -2.07
N LYS A 6 1.41 -1.72 -2.21
CA LYS A 6 2.09 -1.87 -3.49
C LYS A 6 1.99 -3.33 -3.91
N ALA A 7 1.36 -3.59 -5.05
CA ALA A 7 1.13 -4.93 -5.58
C ALA A 7 1.06 -4.89 -7.11
N GLU A 8 1.10 -6.06 -7.73
CA GLU A 8 0.67 -6.20 -9.12
C GLU A 8 -0.82 -5.82 -9.23
N ILE A 9 -1.15 -4.97 -10.20
CA ILE A 9 -2.52 -4.54 -10.48
C ILE A 9 -2.66 -4.48 -12.00
N GLU A 10 -3.29 -5.52 -12.57
CA GLU A 10 -3.47 -5.64 -14.02
C GLU A 10 -4.51 -4.66 -14.57
N ASP A 11 -5.66 -4.53 -13.89
CA ASP A 11 -6.70 -3.55 -14.21
C ASP A 11 -6.82 -2.48 -13.10
N PRO A 12 -6.17 -1.32 -13.27
CA PRO A 12 -6.30 -0.18 -12.35
C PRO A 12 -7.72 0.36 -12.21
N ARG A 13 -8.63 0.05 -13.16
CA ARG A 13 -10.01 0.55 -13.17
C ARG A 13 -11.02 -0.42 -12.58
N ALA A 14 -10.59 -1.59 -12.12
CA ALA A 14 -11.45 -2.55 -11.46
C ALA A 14 -12.20 -1.89 -10.28
N GLU A 15 -13.48 -2.23 -10.12
CA GLU A 15 -14.28 -1.73 -9.00
C GLU A 15 -13.93 -2.41 -7.68
N THR A 16 -13.45 -3.65 -7.76
CA THR A 16 -13.03 -4.47 -6.62
C THR A 16 -11.68 -5.09 -6.90
N PHE A 17 -10.82 -5.09 -5.88
CA PHE A 17 -9.51 -5.73 -5.90
C PHE A 17 -9.44 -6.81 -4.83
N VAL A 18 -8.84 -7.96 -5.17
CA VAL A 18 -8.59 -9.04 -4.23
C VAL A 18 -7.10 -9.32 -4.21
N PHE A 19 -6.49 -9.16 -3.04
CA PHE A 19 -5.07 -9.40 -2.85
C PHE A 19 -4.87 -10.52 -1.85
N ALA A 20 -4.46 -11.69 -2.31
CA ALA A 20 -4.22 -12.84 -1.45
C ALA A 20 -2.86 -12.75 -0.75
N ALA A 21 -2.83 -13.07 0.55
CA ALA A 21 -1.63 -13.30 1.37
C ALA A 21 -0.49 -12.29 1.14
N GLN A 22 -0.82 -11.01 1.06
CA GLN A 22 0.16 -9.95 0.81
C GLN A 22 1.10 -9.81 2.00
N LYS A 23 2.40 -9.70 1.72
CA LYS A 23 3.41 -9.36 2.73
C LYS A 23 3.01 -8.07 3.42
N THR A 24 3.17 -8.00 4.74
CA THR A 24 2.94 -6.77 5.50
C THR A 24 4.23 -6.27 6.15
N MET A 25 4.37 -4.96 6.25
CA MET A 25 5.45 -4.28 6.97
C MET A 25 4.92 -3.00 7.62
N TYR A 26 5.68 -2.40 8.53
CA TYR A 26 5.36 -1.09 9.11
C TYR A 26 3.91 -0.98 9.62
N GLY A 27 3.47 -1.96 10.41
CA GLY A 27 2.10 -2.01 10.94
C GLY A 27 1.02 -2.51 9.97
N GLY A 28 1.34 -2.80 8.70
CA GLY A 28 0.37 -3.25 7.69
C GLY A 28 -0.43 -4.51 8.06
N LYS A 29 0.06 -5.31 9.02
CA LYS A 29 -0.66 -6.49 9.55
C LYS A 29 -1.93 -6.15 10.34
N HIS A 30 -2.14 -4.87 10.68
CA HIS A 30 -3.29 -4.40 11.47
C HIS A 30 -4.44 -3.90 10.61
N ILE A 31 -4.33 -3.98 9.28
CA ILE A 31 -5.39 -3.60 8.36
C ILE A 31 -6.64 -4.46 8.60
N VAL A 32 -7.80 -3.81 8.67
CA VAL A 32 -9.10 -4.45 8.92
C VAL A 32 -10.17 -3.93 7.95
N ASN A 33 -11.33 -4.59 7.95
CA ASN A 33 -12.53 -4.10 7.25
C ASN A 33 -12.85 -2.65 7.69
N GLY A 34 -13.17 -1.79 6.73
CA GLY A 34 -13.52 -0.39 6.93
C GLY A 34 -12.33 0.57 6.82
N ASP A 35 -11.09 0.08 6.83
CA ASP A 35 -9.92 0.93 6.64
C ASP A 35 -9.82 1.46 5.20
N VAL A 36 -9.20 2.64 5.08
CA VAL A 36 -8.85 3.23 3.78
C VAL A 36 -7.53 2.63 3.31
N VAL A 37 -7.46 2.27 2.03
CA VAL A 37 -6.23 1.79 1.40
C VAL A 37 -5.95 2.50 0.08
N PHE A 38 -4.73 3.00 -0.05
CA PHE A 38 -4.21 3.57 -1.30
C PHE A 38 -3.51 2.48 -2.10
N LEU A 39 -3.91 2.32 -3.37
CA LEU A 39 -3.49 1.25 -4.26
C LEU A 39 -2.37 1.75 -5.18
N PHE A 40 -1.18 1.17 -5.04
CA PHE A 40 -0.02 1.41 -5.90
C PHE A 40 0.20 0.18 -6.80
N ALA A 41 0.00 0.37 -8.11
CA ALA A 41 0.39 -0.61 -9.12
C ALA A 41 1.92 -0.65 -9.21
N SER A 42 2.49 -1.81 -8.90
CA SER A 42 3.93 -1.98 -8.74
C SER A 42 4.68 -1.80 -10.05
N GLU A 43 5.64 -0.88 -10.07
CA GLU A 43 6.47 -0.60 -11.24
C GLU A 43 7.42 -1.75 -11.60
N ASN A 44 7.70 -2.65 -10.66
CA ASN A 44 8.44 -3.88 -10.95
C ASN A 44 7.61 -4.88 -11.78
N GLU A 45 6.28 -4.71 -11.77
CA GLU A 45 5.30 -5.54 -12.50
C GLU A 45 4.69 -4.74 -13.68
N GLY A 46 5.36 -3.66 -14.12
CA GLY A 46 4.87 -2.80 -15.20
C GLY A 46 3.82 -1.75 -14.80
N GLY A 47 3.50 -1.63 -13.51
CA GLY A 47 2.61 -0.61 -12.97
C GLY A 47 3.20 0.81 -12.97
N GLN A 48 2.38 1.80 -12.58
CA GLN A 48 2.72 3.23 -12.65
C GLN A 48 2.70 3.95 -11.30
N GLY A 49 2.70 3.21 -10.18
CA GLY A 49 2.53 3.79 -8.85
C GLY A 49 1.07 3.95 -8.46
N LEU A 50 0.70 5.04 -7.78
CA LEU A 50 -0.64 5.29 -7.26
C LEU A 50 -1.69 5.28 -8.39
N VAL A 51 -2.70 4.44 -8.25
CA VAL A 51 -3.77 4.30 -9.26
C VAL A 51 -5.17 4.52 -8.70
N ALA A 52 -5.41 4.21 -7.43
CA ALA A 52 -6.74 4.21 -6.87
C ALA A 52 -6.72 4.35 -5.34
N ARG A 53 -7.86 4.76 -4.77
CA ARG A 53 -8.16 4.67 -3.33
C ARG A 53 -9.37 3.78 -3.16
N GLY A 54 -9.36 2.97 -2.09
CA GLY A 54 -10.45 2.06 -1.77
C GLY A 54 -10.71 1.96 -0.28
N VAL A 55 -11.79 1.25 0.05
CA VAL A 55 -12.12 0.81 1.41
C VAL A 55 -11.99 -0.69 1.46
N VAL A 56 -11.32 -1.20 2.49
CA VAL A 56 -11.18 -2.63 2.73
C VAL A 56 -12.53 -3.23 3.10
N THR A 57 -13.00 -4.21 2.34
CA THR A 57 -14.27 -4.92 2.56
C THR A 57 -14.08 -6.28 3.24
N SER A 58 -12.86 -6.81 3.24
CA SER A 58 -12.49 -7.96 4.06
C SER A 58 -10.99 -7.94 4.33
N ALA A 59 -10.57 -8.47 5.48
CA ALA A 59 -9.17 -8.65 5.83
C ALA A 59 -9.01 -9.93 6.64
N GLU A 60 -8.11 -10.81 6.20
CA GLU A 60 -7.83 -12.09 6.84
C GLU A 60 -6.32 -12.27 7.00
N ALA A 61 -5.86 -12.32 8.25
CA ALA A 61 -4.46 -12.59 8.52
C ALA A 61 -4.13 -14.06 8.23
N THR A 62 -3.02 -14.31 7.53
CA THR A 62 -2.54 -15.68 7.34
C THR A 62 -2.19 -16.28 8.71
N PRO A 63 -2.73 -17.47 9.06
CA PRO A 63 -2.45 -18.11 10.33
C PRO A 63 -0.95 -18.30 10.57
N ARG A 64 -0.56 -18.25 11.84
CA ARG A 64 0.82 -18.57 12.22
C ARG A 64 1.05 -20.07 12.08
N ARG A 65 2.19 -20.41 11.50
CA ARG A 65 2.69 -21.77 11.37
C ARG A 65 3.61 -22.07 12.56
N PRO A 66 3.24 -23.02 13.45
CA PRO A 66 4.01 -23.31 14.65
C PRO A 66 5.36 -23.96 14.34
N ASP A 67 5.53 -24.54 13.14
CA ASP A 67 6.76 -25.16 12.68
C ASP A 67 7.83 -24.16 12.19
N LEU A 68 7.49 -22.87 12.09
CA LEU A 68 8.41 -21.82 11.63
C LEU A 68 8.87 -20.96 12.80
N GLU A 69 10.20 -20.89 13.04
CA GLU A 69 10.78 -19.96 14.02
C GLU A 69 10.45 -18.49 13.72
N ARG A 70 10.40 -18.14 12.43
CA ARG A 70 10.05 -16.79 11.96
C ARG A 70 9.13 -16.87 10.75
N GLN A 71 7.97 -16.24 10.87
CA GLN A 71 7.03 -16.05 9.77
C GLN A 71 6.84 -14.56 9.48
N THR A 72 7.03 -14.17 8.22
CA THR A 72 6.66 -12.82 7.78
C THR A 72 5.13 -12.71 7.81
N PRO A 73 4.55 -11.73 8.53
CA PRO A 73 3.10 -11.59 8.59
C PRO A 73 2.52 -11.25 7.22
N ARG A 74 1.44 -11.94 6.86
CA ARG A 74 0.71 -11.78 5.60
C ARG A 74 -0.77 -11.58 5.87
N VAL A 75 -1.43 -10.81 5.02
CA VAL A 75 -2.87 -10.54 5.10
C VAL A 75 -3.47 -10.63 3.71
N SER A 76 -4.58 -11.35 3.58
CA SER A 76 -5.44 -11.30 2.41
C SER A 76 -6.46 -10.17 2.60
N ILE A 77 -6.66 -9.32 1.59
CA ILE A 77 -7.68 -8.26 1.64
C ILE A 77 -8.53 -8.25 0.38
N ALA A 78 -9.81 -7.88 0.53
CA ALA A 78 -10.62 -7.38 -0.57
C ALA A 78 -10.86 -5.88 -0.38
N VAL A 79 -10.84 -5.14 -1.49
CA VAL A 79 -10.92 -3.68 -1.50
C VAL A 79 -11.95 -3.26 -2.52
N ARG A 80 -12.91 -2.43 -2.11
CA ARG A 80 -13.81 -1.73 -3.03
C ARG A 80 -13.24 -0.36 -3.35
N ARG A 81 -13.03 -0.09 -4.65
CA ARG A 81 -12.56 1.21 -5.14
C ARG A 81 -13.57 2.30 -4.85
N ILE A 82 -13.09 3.46 -4.44
CA ILE A 82 -13.92 4.67 -4.24
C ILE A 82 -13.45 5.87 -5.04
N ALA A 83 -12.19 5.89 -5.50
CA ALA A 83 -11.67 6.93 -6.38
C ALA A 83 -10.51 6.40 -7.25
N LEU A 84 -10.31 7.03 -8.40
CA LEU A 84 -9.15 6.85 -9.28
C LEU A 84 -8.20 8.03 -9.10
N ALA A 85 -6.90 7.78 -9.15
CA ALA A 85 -5.91 8.85 -9.08
C ALA A 85 -6.04 9.76 -10.32
N ALA A 86 -6.19 11.07 -10.08
CA ALA A 86 -6.23 12.11 -11.10
C ALA A 86 -4.82 12.61 -11.47
N LYS A 87 -3.83 12.40 -10.59
CA LYS A 87 -2.43 12.80 -10.77
C LYS A 87 -1.50 11.61 -10.58
N ARG A 88 -0.36 11.63 -11.27
CA ARG A 88 0.66 10.58 -11.16
C ARG A 88 1.44 10.70 -9.85
N LEU A 89 1.72 9.56 -9.24
CA LEU A 89 2.63 9.43 -8.11
C LEU A 89 3.23 8.02 -8.07
N GLY A 90 4.47 7.87 -8.50
CA GLY A 90 5.19 6.61 -8.47
C GLY A 90 6.63 6.78 -8.01
N ARG A 91 7.47 5.81 -8.38
CA ARG A 91 8.90 5.80 -8.06
C ARG A 91 9.61 7.06 -8.52
N ASP A 92 9.29 7.58 -9.70
CA ASP A 92 10.01 8.72 -10.27
C ASP A 92 9.75 10.02 -9.52
N GLU A 93 8.53 10.23 -9.06
CA GLU A 93 8.16 11.34 -8.19
C GLU A 93 8.77 11.17 -6.79
N LEU A 94 8.85 9.93 -6.27
CA LEU A 94 9.21 9.69 -4.86
C LEU A 94 10.70 9.43 -4.59
N LYS A 95 11.49 8.96 -5.56
CA LYS A 95 12.90 8.54 -5.36
C LYS A 95 13.83 9.65 -4.86
N HIS A 96 13.48 10.92 -5.10
CA HIS A 96 14.28 12.08 -4.71
C HIS A 96 14.13 12.45 -3.22
N PHE A 97 13.10 11.95 -2.54
CA PHE A 97 12.82 12.23 -1.12
C PHE A 97 13.56 11.25 -0.21
N LYS A 98 14.84 11.54 0.04
CA LYS A 98 15.78 10.64 0.73
C LYS A 98 16.44 11.24 1.97
N ASP A 99 15.96 12.40 2.42
CA ASP A 99 16.30 12.94 3.73
C ASP A 99 15.39 12.31 4.79
N TRP A 100 15.79 11.16 5.34
CA TRP A 100 14.95 10.34 6.22
C TRP A 100 14.53 11.02 7.53
N LYS A 101 14.99 12.24 7.81
CA LYS A 101 14.68 13.00 9.03
C LYS A 101 13.81 14.23 8.75
N ASP A 102 13.38 14.45 7.52
CA ASP A 102 12.58 15.62 7.14
C ASP A 102 11.08 15.52 7.50
N GLU A 103 10.65 14.35 8.03
CA GLU A 103 9.27 14.04 8.42
C GLU A 103 8.22 14.24 7.30
N ARG A 104 8.66 14.29 6.04
CA ARG A 104 7.79 14.54 4.90
C ARG A 104 7.00 13.28 4.52
N PRO A 105 5.73 13.42 4.11
CA PRO A 105 4.93 12.29 3.66
C PRO A 105 5.55 11.59 2.43
N GLU A 106 6.17 12.33 1.52
CA GLU A 106 6.86 11.76 0.35
C GLU A 106 8.04 10.89 0.77
N THR A 107 8.83 11.36 1.76
CA THR A 107 9.96 10.62 2.34
C THR A 107 9.47 9.34 3.02
N GLU A 108 8.36 9.38 3.75
CA GLU A 108 7.74 8.20 4.34
C GLU A 108 7.37 7.17 3.27
N LEU A 109 6.69 7.59 2.21
CA LEU A 109 6.28 6.71 1.10
C LEU A 109 7.50 6.13 0.37
N ASN A 110 8.52 6.95 0.12
CA ASN A 110 9.78 6.52 -0.46
C ASN A 110 10.47 5.45 0.40
N PHE A 111 10.54 5.70 1.70
CA PHE A 111 11.12 4.76 2.65
C PHE A 111 10.37 3.43 2.69
N LYS A 112 9.03 3.46 2.75
CA LYS A 112 8.20 2.25 2.92
C LYS A 112 8.12 1.41 1.64
N PHE A 113 8.06 2.04 0.46
CA PHE A 113 7.90 1.34 -0.82
C PHE A 113 9.16 1.21 -1.67
N TYR A 114 10.01 2.23 -1.79
CA TYR A 114 11.07 2.23 -2.81
C TYR A 114 12.47 2.02 -2.25
N ARG A 115 12.73 2.31 -0.97
CA ARG A 115 13.99 1.92 -0.31
C ARG A 115 14.17 0.40 -0.34
N GLN A 116 13.09 -0.34 -0.13
CA GLN A 116 13.01 -1.79 -0.32
C GLN A 116 11.84 -2.09 -1.26
N ALA A 117 12.11 -1.96 -2.56
CA ALA A 117 11.18 -2.09 -3.69
C ALA A 117 10.53 -3.48 -3.82
N THR A 118 9.72 -3.85 -2.84
CA THR A 118 9.00 -5.12 -2.74
C THR A 118 7.52 -4.84 -2.57
N ASN A 119 6.68 -5.73 -3.10
CA ASN A 119 5.22 -5.66 -2.94
C ASN A 119 4.86 -5.94 -1.47
N LYS A 120 3.99 -5.10 -0.90
CA LYS A 120 3.60 -5.17 0.51
C LYS A 120 2.44 -4.22 0.84
N ILE A 121 1.76 -4.52 1.96
CA ILE A 121 0.86 -3.60 2.67
C ILE A 121 1.65 -2.90 3.79
N VAL A 122 1.47 -1.58 3.92
CA VAL A 122 2.08 -0.75 4.98
C VAL A 122 1.03 0.13 5.65
N GLY A 123 1.13 0.31 6.97
CA GLY A 123 0.43 1.41 7.63
C GLY A 123 1.09 2.73 7.25
N ILE A 124 0.31 3.81 7.14
CA ILE A 124 0.82 5.15 6.83
C ILE A 124 0.39 6.16 7.89
N SER A 125 1.15 7.24 8.05
CA SER A 125 0.78 8.35 8.94
C SER A 125 -0.42 9.14 8.40
N ASP A 126 -1.08 9.90 9.26
CA ASP A 126 -2.17 10.80 8.86
C ASP A 126 -1.67 11.88 7.89
N LYS A 127 -0.42 12.35 8.05
CA LYS A 127 0.21 13.29 7.10
C LYS A 127 0.37 12.67 5.71
N ALA A 128 0.81 11.42 5.64
CA ALA A 128 0.93 10.69 4.38
C ALA A 128 -0.43 10.40 3.74
N ALA A 129 -1.44 10.06 4.54
CA ALA A 129 -2.80 9.89 4.05
C ALA A 129 -3.37 11.18 3.46
N ALA A 130 -3.26 12.31 4.18
CA ALA A 130 -3.71 13.61 3.70
C ALA A 130 -2.96 14.07 2.43
N PHE A 131 -1.66 13.80 2.34
CA PHE A 131 -0.89 14.03 1.12
C PHE A 131 -1.42 13.21 -0.06
N LEU A 132 -1.69 11.91 0.13
CA LEU A 132 -2.21 11.03 -0.91
C LEU A 132 -3.63 11.41 -1.34
N ASP A 133 -4.46 11.93 -0.44
CA ASP A 133 -5.80 12.40 -0.78
C ASP A 133 -5.77 13.56 -1.81
N GLY A 134 -4.70 14.35 -1.89
CA GLY A 134 -4.54 15.42 -2.89
C GLY A 134 -4.33 14.95 -4.35
N PHE A 135 -4.28 13.63 -4.58
CA PHE A 135 -4.13 13.01 -5.90
C PHE A 135 -5.45 12.52 -6.50
N PHE A 136 -6.57 12.62 -5.78
CA PHE A 136 -7.91 12.17 -6.19
C PHE A 136 -8.84 13.37 -6.35
#